data_AF-A0A4U6SSF8-F1
#
_entry.id   AF-A0A4U6SSF8-F1
#
_cell.length_a   1.000
_cell.length_b   1.000
_cell.length_c   1.000
_cell.angle_alpha   90.00
_cell.angle_beta   90.00
_cell.angle_gamma   90.00
#
_symmetry.space_group_name_H-M   'P 1'
#
loop_
_entity.id
_entity.type
_entity.pdbx_description
1 polymer ?
#
loop_
_entity_poly.entity_id
_entity_poly.type
_entity_poly.pdbx_seq_one_letter_code
_entity_poly.pdbx_strand_id
1 'polypeptide(L)'
;MSDFRTSTQRERWIFQPHDLMERWAAANQRAAETLAQYGTTRMKVDQLDGSVDSPDRVEGSSDVKPLSYEEEQLTRVFYEQKIQEVCVAFKFPHKIQATAIIYFKRFYLQWSVMEHHPKHIMLTCVYASCKVEENHVSAEELGKGIQQDHQIILNNEMVLLKTLDFDLIVYAPYRSIEGFIDDLEGFCRVGNGAVQRLKELHQTAMSHADKMMLTDAPLLYTPGQLALAALHKSNDILRVFDFERYLETIFSRQHSDCTVEQFVQSINAIHYLVDQLKIPTVKDMRHKKKEKKSKHKSKRTSTDAQLNG
;
A
#
# COMPACT_ATOMS: atom_id res chain seq x y z
N MET A 1 22.16 5.84 10.56
CA MET A 1 20.87 5.26 10.12
C MET A 1 19.89 5.40 11.26
N SER A 2 18.77 6.07 11.04
CA SER A 2 17.73 6.27 12.05
C SER A 2 17.10 4.94 12.46
N ASP A 3 16.94 4.72 13.76
CA ASP A 3 16.24 3.56 14.33
C ASP A 3 14.73 3.68 14.04
N PHE A 4 14.07 2.58 13.71
CA PHE A 4 12.61 2.53 13.58
C PHE A 4 11.93 2.99 14.88
N ARG A 5 12.51 2.69 16.05
CA ARG A 5 11.93 3.05 17.35
C ARG A 5 11.74 4.55 17.55
N THR A 6 12.59 5.37 16.94
CA THR A 6 12.53 6.84 17.01
C THR A 6 12.07 7.46 15.70
N SER A 7 11.49 6.67 14.79
CA SER A 7 11.10 7.13 13.46
C SER A 7 9.71 7.77 13.45
N THR A 8 9.49 8.71 12.54
CA THR A 8 8.17 9.28 12.28
C THR A 8 7.19 8.24 11.74
N GLN A 9 7.68 7.20 11.07
CA GLN A 9 6.84 6.05 10.69
C GLN A 9 6.19 5.38 11.90
N ARG A 10 6.98 5.09 12.95
CA ARG A 10 6.43 4.48 14.17
C ARG A 10 5.46 5.41 14.89
N GLU A 11 5.80 6.69 14.97
CA GLU A 11 5.03 7.69 15.70
C GLU A 11 3.69 8.02 15.02
N ARG A 12 3.65 8.12 13.68
CA ARG A 12 2.53 8.71 12.94
C ARG A 12 1.84 7.78 11.96
N TRP A 13 2.51 6.70 11.55
CA TRP A 13 2.09 5.87 10.42
C TRP A 13 1.89 4.39 10.77
N ILE A 14 1.90 4.06 12.06
CA ILE A 14 1.45 2.78 12.59
C ILE A 14 0.19 3.03 13.42
N PHE A 15 -0.92 2.42 13.02
CA PHE A 15 -2.26 2.69 13.55
C PHE A 15 -2.83 1.50 14.30
N GLN A 16 -3.83 1.74 15.14
CA GLN A 16 -4.71 0.67 15.57
C GLN A 16 -5.70 0.33 14.46
N PRO A 17 -6.23 -0.92 14.41
CA PRO A 17 -7.16 -1.33 13.35
C PRO A 17 -8.39 -0.42 13.22
N HIS A 18 -8.96 0.06 14.33
CA HIS A 18 -10.13 0.93 14.32
C HIS A 18 -9.82 2.33 13.74
N ASP A 19 -8.73 2.96 14.17
CA ASP A 19 -8.26 4.26 13.66
C ASP A 19 -8.02 4.20 12.14
N LEU A 20 -7.44 3.09 11.68
CA LEU A 20 -7.17 2.88 10.26
C LEU A 20 -8.47 2.83 9.44
N MET A 21 -9.46 2.05 9.91
CA MET A 21 -10.78 1.97 9.27
C MET A 21 -11.50 3.32 9.26
N GLU A 22 -11.44 4.06 10.36
CA GLU A 22 -12.06 5.38 10.47
C GLU A 22 -11.45 6.37 9.47
N ARG A 23 -10.11 6.38 9.33
CA ARG A 23 -9.43 7.24 8.34
C ARG A 23 -9.87 6.95 6.92
N TRP A 24 -9.97 5.68 6.55
CA TRP A 24 -10.45 5.33 5.22
C TRP A 24 -11.91 5.73 4.99
N ALA A 25 -12.78 5.50 5.99
CA ALA A 25 -14.18 5.87 5.91
C ALA A 25 -14.34 7.39 5.80
N ALA A 26 -13.58 8.16 6.60
CA ALA A 26 -13.59 9.62 6.58
C ALA A 26 -13.13 10.18 5.21
N ALA A 27 -12.08 9.63 4.61
CA ALA A 27 -11.63 10.05 3.28
C ALA A 27 -12.69 9.78 2.20
N ASN A 28 -13.30 8.59 2.19
CA ASN A 28 -14.38 8.25 1.26
C ASN A 28 -15.62 9.16 1.47
N GLN A 29 -16.01 9.41 2.72
CA GLN A 29 -17.14 10.25 3.06
C GLN A 29 -16.93 11.71 2.61
N ARG A 30 -15.77 12.30 2.90
CA ARG A 30 -15.44 13.68 2.46
C ARG A 30 -15.53 13.82 0.94
N ALA A 31 -15.03 12.83 0.20
CA ALA A 31 -15.11 12.84 -1.26
C ALA A 31 -16.54 12.66 -1.78
N ALA A 32 -17.37 11.84 -1.11
CA ALA A 32 -18.78 11.69 -1.44
C ALA A 32 -19.58 12.98 -1.19
N GLU A 33 -19.31 13.67 -0.08
CA GLU A 33 -19.91 14.97 0.26
C GLU A 33 -19.49 16.04 -0.76
N THR A 34 -18.21 16.09 -1.12
CA THR A 34 -17.69 16.99 -2.16
C THR A 34 -18.39 16.74 -3.50
N LEU A 35 -18.54 15.48 -3.90
CA LEU A 35 -19.24 15.11 -5.13
C LEU A 35 -20.71 15.57 -5.10
N ALA A 36 -21.38 15.41 -3.96
CA ALA A 36 -22.78 15.84 -3.79
C ALA A 36 -22.93 17.37 -3.84
N GLN A 37 -21.97 18.11 -3.28
CA GLN A 37 -22.01 19.57 -3.22
C GLN A 37 -21.63 20.24 -4.54
N TYR A 38 -20.54 19.78 -5.17
CA TYR A 38 -19.93 20.44 -6.33
C TYR A 38 -20.18 19.71 -7.65
N GLY A 39 -20.67 18.48 -7.62
CA GLY A 39 -20.87 17.67 -8.83
C GLY A 39 -19.56 17.12 -9.42
N THR A 40 -18.43 17.33 -8.76
CA THR A 40 -17.10 16.82 -9.11
C THR A 40 -16.27 16.63 -7.86
N THR A 41 -15.38 15.64 -7.86
CA THR A 41 -14.36 15.42 -6.82
C THR A 41 -12.99 15.95 -7.20
N ARG A 42 -12.85 16.48 -8.43
CA ARG A 42 -11.56 16.94 -8.94
C ARG A 42 -11.22 18.29 -8.32
N MET A 43 -10.40 18.26 -7.27
CA MET A 43 -9.87 19.46 -6.65
C MET A 43 -8.90 20.20 -7.58
N LYS A 44 -8.84 21.53 -7.45
CA LYS A 44 -7.78 22.31 -8.11
C LYS A 44 -6.54 22.21 -7.25
N VAL A 45 -5.44 21.81 -7.87
CA VAL A 45 -4.12 21.74 -7.23
C VAL A 45 -3.29 22.89 -7.79
N ASP A 46 -2.82 23.78 -6.92
CA ASP A 46 -1.81 24.76 -7.29
C ASP A 46 -0.49 24.02 -7.57
N GLN A 47 0.12 24.29 -8.71
CA GLN A 47 1.33 23.60 -9.18
C GLN A 47 2.60 24.09 -8.46
N LEU A 48 2.59 25.30 -7.90
CA LEU A 48 3.76 25.91 -7.27
C LEU A 48 3.94 25.46 -5.83
N ASP A 49 2.85 25.41 -5.07
CA ASP A 49 2.90 25.03 -3.67
C ASP A 49 2.18 23.70 -3.38
N GLY A 50 1.33 23.17 -4.25
CA GLY A 50 0.55 21.95 -3.97
C GLY A 50 -0.62 22.17 -3.01
N SER A 51 -1.08 23.42 -2.82
CA SER A 51 -2.33 23.73 -2.14
C SER A 51 -3.53 23.19 -2.93
N VAL A 52 -4.58 22.82 -2.19
CA VAL A 52 -5.78 22.18 -2.75
C VAL A 52 -6.97 23.08 -2.49
N ASP A 53 -7.55 23.62 -3.56
CA ASP A 53 -8.71 24.50 -3.51
C ASP A 53 -10.01 23.74 -3.79
N SER A 54 -11.11 24.25 -3.22
CA SER A 54 -12.45 23.73 -3.45
C SER A 54 -12.79 23.72 -4.96
N PRO A 55 -13.50 22.69 -5.44
CA PRO A 55 -13.84 22.60 -6.86
C PRO A 55 -14.89 23.64 -7.26
N ASP A 56 -14.87 24.03 -8.53
CA ASP A 56 -15.98 24.82 -9.10
C ASP A 56 -17.22 23.92 -9.23
N ARG A 57 -18.39 24.48 -8.91
CA ARG A 57 -19.66 23.75 -9.00
C ARG A 57 -19.99 23.46 -10.47
N VAL A 58 -20.20 22.19 -10.80
CA VAL A 58 -20.58 21.74 -12.15
C VAL A 58 -22.08 21.48 -12.19
N GLU A 59 -22.83 22.34 -12.89
CA GLU A 59 -24.27 22.17 -13.09
C GLU A 59 -24.55 21.00 -14.06
N GLY A 60 -25.43 20.07 -13.66
CA GLY A 60 -25.88 18.95 -14.51
C GLY A 60 -25.28 17.56 -14.22
N SER A 61 -24.45 17.40 -13.18
CA SER A 61 -23.82 16.10 -12.83
C SER A 61 -24.42 15.38 -11.60
N SER A 62 -25.64 15.76 -11.18
CA SER A 62 -26.32 15.32 -9.94
C SER A 62 -26.63 13.82 -9.82
N ASP A 63 -26.07 12.98 -10.68
CA ASP A 63 -26.48 11.59 -10.89
C ASP A 63 -25.28 10.61 -10.82
N VAL A 64 -24.08 11.10 -10.49
CA VAL A 64 -22.89 10.25 -10.30
C VAL A 64 -22.87 9.68 -8.89
N LYS A 65 -23.13 8.38 -8.75
CA LYS A 65 -23.03 7.70 -7.45
C LYS A 65 -21.55 7.61 -7.01
N PRO A 66 -21.21 8.01 -5.77
CA PRO A 66 -19.85 7.86 -5.25
C PRO A 66 -19.46 6.38 -5.15
N LEU A 67 -18.15 6.12 -5.15
CA LEU A 67 -17.61 4.79 -4.91
C LEU A 67 -17.91 4.37 -3.47
N SER A 68 -18.29 3.11 -3.27
CA SER A 68 -18.33 2.57 -1.91
C SER A 68 -16.90 2.35 -1.38
N TYR A 69 -16.77 2.31 -0.07
CA TYR A 69 -15.51 1.96 0.61
C TYR A 69 -14.85 0.69 0.04
N GLU A 70 -15.61 -0.38 -0.17
CA GLU A 70 -15.11 -1.64 -0.73
C GLU A 70 -14.60 -1.49 -2.17
N GLU A 71 -15.26 -0.67 -2.98
CA GLU A 71 -14.83 -0.41 -4.36
C GLU A 71 -13.54 0.40 -4.40
N GLU A 72 -13.38 1.36 -3.50
CA GLU A 72 -12.13 2.09 -3.33
C GLU A 72 -11.02 1.19 -2.85
N GLN A 73 -11.27 0.33 -1.85
CA GLN A 73 -10.29 -0.62 -1.34
C GLN A 73 -9.79 -1.54 -2.45
N LEU A 74 -10.68 -2.13 -3.24
CA LEU A 74 -10.27 -2.97 -4.39
C LEU A 74 -9.48 -2.16 -5.42
N THR A 75 -9.86 -0.91 -5.67
CA THR A 75 -9.10 -0.04 -6.58
C THR A 75 -7.70 0.22 -6.04
N ARG A 76 -7.54 0.48 -4.74
CA ARG A 76 -6.23 0.66 -4.09
C ARG A 76 -5.37 -0.58 -4.23
N VAL A 77 -5.87 -1.75 -3.82
CA VAL A 77 -5.15 -3.04 -3.93
C VAL A 77 -4.72 -3.34 -5.38
N PHE A 78 -5.59 -3.06 -6.36
CA PHE A 78 -5.25 -3.23 -7.78
C PHE A 78 -4.03 -2.37 -8.18
N TYR A 79 -4.00 -1.10 -7.76
CA TYR A 79 -2.88 -0.22 -8.12
C TYR A 79 -1.63 -0.47 -7.27
N GLU A 80 -1.76 -0.94 -6.02
CA GLU A 80 -0.62 -1.44 -5.23
C GLU A 80 0.07 -2.62 -5.92
N GLN A 81 -0.69 -3.56 -6.48
CA GLN A 81 -0.13 -4.64 -7.30
C GLN A 81 0.56 -4.07 -8.55
N LYS A 82 -0.02 -3.04 -9.19
CA LYS A 82 0.63 -2.38 -10.33
C LYS A 82 1.94 -1.70 -9.96
N ILE A 83 2.10 -1.19 -8.74
CA ILE A 83 3.41 -0.69 -8.26
C ILE A 83 4.44 -1.81 -8.30
N GLN A 84 4.12 -3.00 -7.79
CA GLN A 84 5.03 -4.15 -7.83
C GLN A 84 5.38 -4.54 -9.26
N GLU A 85 4.38 -4.65 -10.15
CA GLU A 85 4.62 -4.97 -11.56
C GLU A 85 5.54 -3.94 -12.26
N VAL A 86 5.34 -2.65 -11.99
CA VAL A 86 6.19 -1.58 -12.51
C VAL A 86 7.61 -1.69 -11.96
N CYS A 87 7.77 -1.90 -10.65
CA CYS A 87 9.09 -2.04 -10.04
C CYS A 87 9.85 -3.24 -10.60
N VAL A 88 9.17 -4.37 -10.82
CA VAL A 88 9.75 -5.55 -11.48
C VAL A 88 10.16 -5.25 -12.92
N ALA A 89 9.29 -4.58 -13.70
CA ALA A 89 9.58 -4.25 -15.09
C ALA A 89 10.81 -3.33 -15.25
N PHE A 90 10.98 -2.38 -14.33
CA PHE A 90 12.13 -1.48 -14.28
C PHE A 90 13.33 -2.05 -13.50
N LYS A 91 13.22 -3.28 -12.96
CA LYS A 91 14.24 -3.95 -12.13
C LYS A 91 14.67 -3.13 -10.91
N PHE A 92 13.72 -2.40 -10.31
CA PHE A 92 13.97 -1.66 -9.09
C PHE A 92 14.13 -2.60 -7.88
N PRO A 93 15.01 -2.27 -6.93
CA PRO A 93 15.15 -3.04 -5.69
C PRO A 93 13.88 -2.96 -4.83
N HIS A 94 13.68 -3.97 -3.97
CA HIS A 94 12.53 -4.04 -3.05
C HIS A 94 12.37 -2.81 -2.17
N LYS A 95 13.46 -2.11 -1.84
CA LYS A 95 13.41 -0.87 -1.06
C LYS A 95 12.55 0.21 -1.75
N ILE A 96 12.74 0.42 -3.05
CA ILE A 96 11.95 1.38 -3.85
C ILE A 96 10.49 0.93 -3.93
N GLN A 97 10.26 -0.35 -4.24
CA GLN A 97 8.91 -0.93 -4.28
C GLN A 97 8.17 -0.70 -2.96
N ALA A 98 8.82 -0.98 -1.83
CA ALA A 98 8.22 -0.84 -0.52
C ALA A 98 7.88 0.61 -0.19
N THR A 99 8.81 1.52 -0.45
CA THR A 99 8.64 2.96 -0.24
C THR A 99 7.49 3.50 -1.09
N ALA A 100 7.42 3.12 -2.38
CA ALA A 100 6.33 3.50 -3.26
C ALA A 100 4.95 3.00 -2.78
N ILE A 101 4.85 1.74 -2.35
CA ILE A 101 3.61 1.16 -1.81
C ILE A 101 3.19 1.89 -0.53
N ILE A 102 4.12 2.15 0.38
CA ILE A 102 3.82 2.84 1.64
C ILE A 102 3.39 4.29 1.37
N TYR A 103 4.05 5.01 0.47
CA TYR A 103 3.59 6.33 0.04
C TYR A 103 2.17 6.30 -0.53
N PHE A 104 1.89 5.34 -1.41
CA PHE A 104 0.56 5.17 -1.99
C PHE A 104 -0.50 4.92 -0.92
N LYS A 105 -0.22 4.04 0.04
CA LYS A 105 -1.11 3.75 1.17
C LYS A 105 -1.34 4.99 2.03
N ARG A 106 -0.27 5.67 2.44
CA ARG A 106 -0.34 6.89 3.26
C ARG A 106 -1.11 8.01 2.56
N PHE A 107 -0.91 8.18 1.26
CA PHE A 107 -1.61 9.17 0.45
C PHE A 107 -3.13 8.97 0.52
N TYR A 108 -3.60 7.75 0.27
CA TYR A 108 -5.03 7.47 0.26
C TYR A 108 -5.67 7.38 1.66
N LEU A 109 -4.89 7.44 2.75
CA LEU A 109 -5.47 7.65 4.08
C LEU A 109 -6.07 9.05 4.23
N GLN A 110 -5.58 10.01 3.46
CA GLN A 110 -6.04 11.40 3.49
C GLN A 110 -7.01 11.71 2.34
N TRP A 111 -6.79 11.08 1.19
CA TRP A 111 -7.55 11.32 -0.05
C TRP A 111 -8.35 10.11 -0.52
N SER A 112 -9.43 10.34 -1.26
CA SER A 112 -10.15 9.30 -1.98
C SER A 112 -9.56 9.06 -3.39
N VAL A 113 -9.71 7.84 -3.91
CA VAL A 113 -9.43 7.53 -5.33
C VAL A 113 -10.34 8.28 -6.30
N MET A 114 -11.44 8.86 -5.81
CA MET A 114 -12.32 9.73 -6.57
C MET A 114 -11.70 11.12 -6.79
N GLU A 115 -10.87 11.60 -5.87
CA GLU A 115 -10.25 12.93 -5.93
C GLU A 115 -8.97 12.89 -6.76
N HIS A 116 -8.09 11.91 -6.47
CA HIS A 116 -6.83 11.73 -7.17
C HIS A 116 -6.79 10.38 -7.86
N HIS A 117 -6.61 10.40 -9.19
CA HIS A 117 -6.62 9.17 -9.97
C HIS A 117 -5.42 8.25 -9.62
N PRO A 118 -5.66 7.00 -9.19
CA PRO A 118 -4.61 6.14 -8.65
C PRO A 118 -3.50 5.77 -9.63
N LYS A 119 -3.77 5.70 -10.94
CA LYS A 119 -2.68 5.56 -11.94
C LYS A 119 -1.63 6.68 -11.83
N HIS A 120 -2.07 7.92 -11.57
CA HIS A 120 -1.17 9.08 -11.54
C HIS A 120 -0.38 9.12 -10.23
N ILE A 121 -1.08 8.92 -9.10
CA ILE A 121 -0.45 8.86 -7.78
C ILE A 121 0.53 7.69 -7.69
N MET A 122 0.16 6.51 -8.22
CA MET A 122 1.05 5.35 -8.32
C MET A 122 2.39 5.69 -9.01
N LEU A 123 2.35 6.33 -10.18
CA LEU A 123 3.56 6.75 -10.89
C LEU A 123 4.37 7.77 -10.10
N THR A 124 3.68 8.70 -9.44
CA THR A 124 4.31 9.73 -8.61
C THR A 124 5.00 9.12 -7.39
N CYS A 125 4.39 8.13 -6.74
CA CYS A 125 5.01 7.38 -5.64
C CYS A 125 6.26 6.63 -6.09
N VAL A 126 6.23 5.98 -7.26
CA VAL A 126 7.41 5.31 -7.83
C VAL A 126 8.52 6.32 -8.14
N TYR A 127 8.19 7.45 -8.76
CA TYR A 127 9.16 8.50 -9.04
C TYR A 127 9.78 9.10 -7.76
N ALA A 128 8.95 9.46 -6.78
CA ALA A 128 9.41 10.03 -5.51
C ALA A 128 10.26 9.03 -4.70
N SER A 129 9.88 7.75 -4.69
CA SER A 129 10.67 6.70 -4.02
C SER A 129 12.03 6.50 -4.69
N CYS A 130 12.12 6.54 -6.02
CA CYS A 130 13.41 6.54 -6.71
C CYS A 130 14.33 7.69 -6.24
N LYS A 131 13.79 8.92 -6.13
CA LYS A 131 14.56 10.07 -5.64
C LYS A 131 15.03 9.89 -4.19
N VAL A 132 14.14 9.46 -3.29
CA VAL A 132 14.44 9.30 -1.87
C VAL A 132 15.42 8.16 -1.61
N GLU A 133 15.37 7.10 -2.43
CA GLU A 133 16.26 5.94 -2.35
C GLU A 133 17.51 6.08 -3.22
N GLU A 134 17.81 7.29 -3.68
CA GLU A 134 19.02 7.64 -4.48
C GLU A 134 19.17 6.83 -5.78
N ASN A 135 18.06 6.35 -6.33
CA ASN A 135 18.00 5.64 -7.59
C ASN A 135 17.55 6.58 -8.71
N HIS A 136 18.45 6.88 -9.64
CA HIS A 136 18.22 7.92 -10.64
C HIS A 136 17.36 7.40 -11.81
N VAL A 137 16.14 7.91 -11.92
CA VAL A 137 15.21 7.65 -13.04
C VAL A 137 14.48 8.93 -13.37
N SER A 138 14.45 9.30 -14.65
CA SER A 138 13.73 10.50 -15.08
C SER A 138 12.22 10.25 -15.11
N ALA A 139 11.43 11.32 -14.88
CA ALA A 139 9.97 11.25 -15.05
C ALA A 139 9.58 10.86 -16.49
N GLU A 140 10.38 11.24 -17.48
CA GLU A 140 10.18 10.87 -18.88
C GLU A 140 10.30 9.37 -19.12
N GLU A 141 11.35 8.73 -18.59
CA GLU A 141 11.55 7.28 -18.74
C GLU A 141 10.41 6.50 -18.08
N LEU A 142 10.01 6.91 -16.87
CA LEU A 142 8.91 6.29 -16.16
C LEU A 142 7.57 6.48 -16.90
N GLY A 143 7.32 7.70 -17.41
CA GLY A 143 6.14 8.02 -18.21
C GLY A 143 6.07 7.21 -19.52
N LYS A 144 7.19 7.12 -20.26
CA LYS A 144 7.30 6.33 -21.50
C LYS A 144 6.98 4.86 -21.27
N GLY A 145 7.52 4.25 -20.20
CA GLY A 145 7.28 2.83 -19.89
C GLY A 145 5.81 2.48 -19.66
N ILE A 146 4.98 3.44 -19.21
CA ILE A 146 3.58 3.21 -18.81
C ILE A 146 2.60 4.00 -19.72
N GLN A 147 3.11 4.57 -20.82
CA GLN A 147 2.35 5.35 -21.80
C GLN A 147 1.55 6.47 -21.12
N GLN A 148 2.24 7.27 -20.30
CA GLN A 148 1.67 8.40 -19.59
C GLN A 148 2.55 9.63 -19.81
N ASP A 149 1.91 10.80 -19.94
CA ASP A 149 2.63 12.07 -19.95
C ASP A 149 3.36 12.28 -18.61
N HIS A 150 4.66 12.55 -18.68
CA HIS A 150 5.52 12.74 -17.52
C HIS A 150 5.15 13.99 -16.72
N GLN A 151 4.52 14.98 -17.37
CA GLN A 151 4.04 16.19 -16.68
C GLN A 151 3.03 15.85 -15.58
N ILE A 152 2.27 14.77 -15.74
CA ILE A 152 1.33 14.31 -14.71
C ILE A 152 2.06 13.87 -13.44
N ILE A 153 3.25 13.25 -13.58
CA ILE A 153 4.07 12.82 -12.45
C ILE A 153 4.57 14.06 -11.70
N LEU A 154 5.12 15.03 -12.44
CA LEU A 154 5.67 16.26 -11.87
C LEU A 154 4.59 17.09 -11.18
N ASN A 155 3.41 17.23 -11.79
CA ASN A 155 2.30 18.01 -11.23
C ASN A 155 1.72 17.42 -9.93
N ASN A 156 1.86 16.12 -9.70
CA ASN A 156 1.39 15.48 -8.46
C ASN A 156 2.48 15.36 -7.40
N GLU A 157 3.75 15.65 -7.72
CA GLU A 157 4.89 15.46 -6.81
C GLU A 157 4.70 16.26 -5.53
N MET A 158 4.33 17.54 -5.62
CA MET A 158 4.20 18.38 -4.44
C MET A 158 3.01 18.00 -3.55
N VAL A 159 1.87 17.63 -4.15
CA VAL A 159 0.71 17.14 -3.40
C VAL A 159 1.05 15.86 -2.66
N LEU A 160 1.78 14.93 -3.30
CA LEU A 160 2.24 13.71 -2.67
C LEU A 160 3.10 14.04 -1.44
N LEU A 161 4.15 14.85 -1.60
CA LEU A 161 5.08 15.16 -0.51
C LEU A 161 4.39 15.87 0.67
N LYS A 162 3.49 16.82 0.39
CA LYS A 162 2.67 17.48 1.42
C LYS A 162 1.73 16.51 2.15
N THR A 163 1.05 15.63 1.41
CA THR A 163 0.16 14.62 1.99
C THR A 163 0.91 13.65 2.90
N LEU A 164 2.17 13.35 2.58
CA LEU A 164 3.03 12.52 3.42
C LEU A 164 3.60 13.26 4.63
N ASP A 165 3.24 14.53 4.86
CA ASP A 165 3.84 15.41 5.87
C ASP A 165 5.37 15.46 5.78
N PHE A 166 5.92 15.24 4.57
CA PHE A 166 7.36 15.08 4.31
C PHE A 166 8.03 13.95 5.12
N ASP A 167 7.26 12.98 5.63
CA ASP A 167 7.76 11.77 6.29
C ASP A 167 8.22 10.73 5.26
N LEU A 168 9.36 11.02 4.60
CA LEU A 168 9.85 10.26 3.44
C LEU A 168 10.64 9.00 3.82
N ILE A 169 11.14 8.89 5.05
CA ILE A 169 11.88 7.70 5.46
C ILE A 169 10.91 6.54 5.74
N VAL A 170 11.11 5.45 5.01
CA VAL A 170 10.30 4.24 5.10
C VAL A 170 11.12 3.05 5.58
N TYR A 171 10.55 2.34 6.54
CA TYR A 171 11.04 1.07 7.07
C TYR A 171 10.09 -0.03 6.63
N ALA A 172 10.61 -0.96 5.84
CA ALA A 172 9.90 -2.09 5.26
C ALA A 172 10.47 -3.42 5.79
N PRO A 173 9.73 -4.54 5.70
CA PRO A 173 10.16 -5.81 6.29
C PRO A 173 11.43 -6.38 5.66
N TYR A 174 11.73 -6.08 4.39
CA TYR A 174 12.78 -6.72 3.61
C TYR A 174 14.17 -6.71 4.29
N ARG A 175 14.60 -5.55 4.80
CA ARG A 175 15.88 -5.45 5.53
C ARG A 175 15.87 -6.21 6.86
N SER A 176 14.70 -6.28 7.50
CA SER A 176 14.56 -7.06 8.74
C SER A 176 14.60 -8.55 8.46
N ILE A 177 14.07 -9.01 7.32
CA ILE A 177 14.17 -10.40 6.86
C ILE A 177 15.64 -10.78 6.67
N GLU A 178 16.43 -9.94 5.99
CA GLU A 178 17.88 -10.16 5.83
C GLU A 178 18.57 -10.33 7.20
N GLY A 179 18.33 -9.40 8.13
CA GLY A 179 18.93 -9.47 9.46
C GLY A 179 18.52 -10.71 10.28
N PHE A 180 17.28 -11.19 10.14
CA PHE A 180 16.85 -12.44 10.78
C PHE A 180 17.44 -13.68 10.11
N ILE A 181 17.62 -13.68 8.78
CA ILE A 181 18.30 -14.77 8.07
C ILE A 181 19.75 -14.87 8.55
N ASP A 182 20.46 -13.75 8.67
CA ASP A 182 21.84 -13.71 9.17
C ASP A 182 21.94 -14.25 10.62
N ASP A 183 21.01 -13.88 11.51
CA ASP A 183 20.96 -14.43 12.87
C ASP A 183 20.61 -15.93 12.89
N LEU A 184 19.75 -16.38 11.97
CA LEU A 184 19.41 -17.81 11.79
C LEU A 184 20.60 -18.65 11.32
N GLU A 185 21.52 -18.10 10.51
CA GLU A 185 22.75 -18.82 10.13
C GLU A 185 23.56 -19.24 11.37
N GLY A 186 23.69 -18.33 12.33
CA GLY A 186 24.35 -18.61 13.62
C GLY A 186 23.55 -19.55 14.52
N PHE A 187 22.23 -19.41 14.56
CA PHE A 187 21.34 -20.26 15.36
C PHE A 187 21.33 -21.72 14.91
N CYS A 188 21.28 -21.96 13.59
CA CYS A 188 21.11 -23.28 13.00
C CYS A 188 22.41 -24.11 12.90
N ARG A 189 23.58 -23.57 13.30
CA ARG A 189 24.92 -24.25 13.26
C ARG A 189 25.16 -24.99 11.94
N VAL A 190 25.04 -24.28 10.84
CA VAL A 190 24.80 -24.84 9.50
C VAL A 190 26.05 -25.38 8.81
N GLY A 191 26.05 -26.66 8.42
CA GLY A 191 26.92 -27.22 7.38
C GLY A 191 26.36 -26.99 5.96
N ASN A 192 27.13 -27.23 4.90
CA ASN A 192 26.82 -26.82 3.51
C ASN A 192 25.38 -27.04 3.01
N GLY A 193 24.69 -28.11 3.42
CA GLY A 193 23.30 -28.41 3.01
C GLY A 193 22.22 -27.51 3.64
N ALA A 194 22.49 -26.84 4.76
CA ALA A 194 21.52 -25.91 5.37
C ALA A 194 21.65 -24.47 4.85
N VAL A 195 22.77 -24.10 4.20
CA VAL A 195 22.90 -22.80 3.51
C VAL A 195 21.90 -22.68 2.36
N GLN A 196 21.75 -23.75 1.57
CA GLN A 196 20.81 -23.76 0.45
C GLN A 196 19.34 -23.62 0.92
N ARG A 197 18.98 -24.32 2.01
CA ARG A 197 17.64 -24.22 2.61
C ARG A 197 17.35 -22.83 3.18
N LEU A 198 18.35 -22.16 3.77
CA LEU A 198 18.21 -20.77 4.22
C LEU A 198 18.03 -19.79 3.06
N LYS A 199 18.69 -20.01 1.93
CA LYS A 199 18.44 -19.22 0.71
C LYS A 199 17.02 -19.38 0.19
N GLU A 200 16.49 -20.61 0.18
CA GLU A 200 15.10 -20.90 -0.21
C GLU A 200 14.10 -20.28 0.77
N LEU A 201 14.39 -20.34 2.07
CA LEU A 201 13.61 -19.68 3.12
C LEU A 201 13.57 -18.16 2.91
N HIS A 202 14.73 -17.54 2.67
CA HIS A 202 14.84 -16.12 2.38
C HIS A 202 13.99 -15.73 1.16
N GLN A 203 14.14 -16.43 0.03
CA GLN A 203 13.36 -16.13 -1.20
C GLN A 203 11.85 -16.27 -0.97
N THR A 204 11.43 -17.31 -0.26
CA THR A 204 10.02 -17.55 0.05
C THR A 204 9.49 -16.48 1.02
N ALA A 205 10.29 -16.05 1.99
CA ALA A 205 9.93 -14.99 2.94
C ALA A 205 9.79 -13.64 2.24
N MET A 206 10.67 -13.32 1.30
CA MET A 206 10.55 -12.11 0.46
C MET A 206 9.23 -12.11 -0.32
N SER A 207 8.85 -13.25 -0.92
CA SER A 207 7.56 -13.38 -1.62
C SER A 207 6.35 -13.26 -0.69
N HIS A 208 6.43 -13.77 0.53
CA HIS A 208 5.38 -13.56 1.53
C HIS A 208 5.29 -12.10 1.98
N ALA A 209 6.43 -11.43 2.15
CA ALA A 209 6.47 -10.01 2.44
C ALA A 209 5.83 -9.18 1.32
N ASP A 210 6.07 -9.51 0.05
CA ASP A 210 5.40 -8.86 -1.08
C ASP A 210 3.88 -8.94 -0.99
N LYS A 211 3.33 -10.09 -0.57
CA LYS A 211 1.89 -10.24 -0.35
C LYS A 211 1.40 -9.42 0.84
N MET A 212 2.16 -9.40 1.95
CA MET A 212 1.84 -8.58 3.12
C MET A 212 1.79 -7.09 2.76
N MET A 213 2.68 -6.62 1.89
CA MET A 213 2.72 -5.24 1.43
C MET A 213 1.46 -4.81 0.66
N LEU A 214 0.67 -5.75 0.11
CA LEU A 214 -0.61 -5.49 -0.55
C LEU A 214 -1.81 -5.47 0.41
N THR A 215 -1.58 -5.68 1.70
CA THR A 215 -2.62 -5.61 2.75
C THR A 215 -2.47 -4.32 3.56
N ASP A 216 -3.30 -4.16 4.58
CA ASP A 216 -3.16 -3.07 5.55
C ASP A 216 -2.06 -3.32 6.60
N ALA A 217 -1.45 -4.53 6.62
CA ALA A 217 -0.43 -4.91 7.61
C ALA A 217 0.76 -3.92 7.74
N PRO A 218 1.31 -3.31 6.67
CA PRO A 218 2.39 -2.33 6.77
C PRO A 218 2.03 -1.04 7.52
N LEU A 219 0.74 -0.76 7.72
CA LEU A 219 0.24 0.38 8.48
C LEU A 219 -0.18 -0.01 9.91
N LEU A 220 -0.14 -1.29 10.27
CA LEU A 220 -0.60 -1.83 11.55
C LEU A 220 0.54 -2.43 12.37
N TYR A 221 1.56 -2.97 11.72
CA TYR A 221 2.62 -3.74 12.36
C TYR A 221 4.01 -3.21 12.01
N THR A 222 4.94 -3.45 12.92
CA THR A 222 6.33 -3.04 12.76
C THR A 222 7.04 -3.88 11.68
N PRO A 223 8.11 -3.36 11.03
CA PRO A 223 8.88 -4.11 10.03
C PRO A 223 9.41 -5.46 10.54
N GLY A 224 9.80 -5.52 11.83
CA GLY A 224 10.26 -6.75 12.46
C GLY A 224 9.15 -7.79 12.64
N GLN A 225 7.95 -7.37 13.04
CA GLN A 225 6.77 -8.26 13.11
C GLN A 225 6.40 -8.82 11.73
N LEU A 226 6.38 -7.97 10.71
CA LEU A 226 6.10 -8.38 9.33
C LEU A 226 7.16 -9.36 8.80
N ALA A 227 8.44 -9.10 9.07
CA ALA A 227 9.53 -9.97 8.68
C ALA A 227 9.46 -11.36 9.34
N LEU A 228 9.21 -11.41 10.66
CA LEU A 228 9.04 -12.67 11.38
C LEU A 228 7.76 -13.41 10.95
N ALA A 229 6.66 -12.71 10.66
CA ALA A 229 5.47 -13.33 10.11
C ALA A 229 5.73 -13.96 8.73
N ALA A 230 6.55 -13.31 7.89
CA ALA A 230 6.94 -13.83 6.59
C ALA A 230 7.85 -15.06 6.73
N LEU A 231 8.82 -15.02 7.65
CA LEU A 231 9.69 -16.16 7.96
C LEU A 231 8.92 -17.34 8.56
N HIS A 232 7.98 -17.09 9.46
CA HIS A 232 7.08 -18.11 10.00
C HIS A 232 6.38 -18.85 8.87
N LYS A 233 5.72 -18.10 7.96
CA LYS A 233 4.96 -18.70 6.86
C LYS A 233 5.84 -19.51 5.92
N SER A 234 7.04 -19.03 5.61
CA SER A 234 8.01 -19.77 4.81
C SER A 234 8.50 -21.03 5.53
N ASN A 235 8.72 -20.95 6.84
CA ASN A 235 9.22 -22.06 7.65
C ASN A 235 8.15 -23.13 7.90
N ASP A 236 6.86 -22.78 7.92
CA ASP A 236 5.76 -23.77 7.97
C ASP A 236 5.83 -24.76 6.79
N ILE A 237 6.28 -24.25 5.63
CA ILE A 237 6.41 -25.02 4.38
C ILE A 237 7.75 -25.77 4.35
N LEU A 238 8.86 -25.07 4.62
CA LEU A 238 10.21 -25.59 4.41
C LEU A 238 10.80 -26.32 5.62
N ARG A 239 10.26 -26.09 6.82
CA ARG A 239 10.66 -26.68 8.11
C ARG A 239 12.17 -26.64 8.33
N VAL A 240 12.76 -25.46 8.17
CA VAL A 240 14.21 -25.24 8.23
C VAL A 240 14.72 -25.17 9.67
N PHE A 241 13.93 -24.57 10.57
CA PHE A 241 14.29 -24.40 11.98
C PHE A 241 13.06 -24.48 12.90
N ASP A 242 13.31 -24.62 14.21
CA ASP A 242 12.28 -24.53 15.24
C ASP A 242 11.96 -23.05 15.53
N PHE A 243 10.81 -22.60 15.03
CA PHE A 243 10.41 -21.20 15.08
C PHE A 243 10.10 -20.73 16.51
N GLU A 244 9.44 -21.55 17.33
CA GLU A 244 9.08 -21.21 18.71
C GLU A 244 10.35 -21.02 19.55
N ARG A 245 11.27 -21.98 19.48
CA ARG A 245 12.56 -21.89 20.17
C ARG A 245 13.40 -20.69 19.72
N TYR A 246 13.33 -20.37 18.42
CA TYR A 246 14.01 -19.20 17.88
C TYR A 246 13.43 -17.89 18.44
N LEU A 247 12.09 -17.78 18.49
CA LEU A 247 11.42 -16.62 19.09
C LEU A 247 11.78 -16.44 20.57
N GLU A 248 11.75 -17.52 21.37
CA GLU A 248 12.15 -17.46 22.79
C GLU A 248 13.58 -16.92 22.96
N THR A 249 14.47 -17.32 22.06
CA THR A 249 15.87 -16.85 22.04
C THR A 249 15.95 -15.36 21.73
N ILE A 250 15.19 -14.85 20.76
CA ILE A 250 15.15 -13.41 20.44
C ILE A 250 14.60 -12.61 21.62
N PHE A 251 13.47 -13.03 22.21
CA PHE A 251 12.79 -12.30 23.28
C PHE A 251 13.64 -12.24 24.55
N SER A 252 14.34 -13.32 24.87
CA SER A 252 15.28 -13.37 25.99
C SER A 252 16.44 -12.38 25.84
N ARG A 253 16.89 -12.11 24.60
CA ARG A 253 17.98 -11.18 24.32
C ARG A 253 17.55 -9.70 24.35
N GLN A 254 16.31 -9.42 23.97
CA GLN A 254 15.86 -8.03 23.71
C GLN A 254 15.11 -7.35 24.87
N HIS A 255 14.88 -8.05 25.99
CA HIS A 255 14.08 -7.53 27.13
C HIS A 255 12.80 -6.84 26.66
N SER A 256 12.05 -7.53 25.78
CA SER A 256 10.88 -6.97 25.11
C SER A 256 9.71 -6.82 26.09
N ASP A 257 8.96 -5.73 26.00
CA ASP A 257 7.73 -5.49 26.79
C ASP A 257 6.55 -6.36 26.32
N CYS A 258 6.65 -6.97 25.14
CA CYS A 258 5.62 -7.81 24.53
C CYS A 258 5.82 -9.28 24.94
N THR A 259 4.73 -9.99 25.28
CA THR A 259 4.81 -11.42 25.54
C THR A 259 4.89 -12.22 24.23
N VAL A 260 5.46 -13.43 24.29
CA VAL A 260 5.52 -14.34 23.12
C VAL A 260 4.11 -14.61 22.59
N GLU A 261 3.12 -14.77 23.48
CA GLU A 261 1.72 -15.01 23.11
C GLU A 261 1.10 -13.84 22.32
N GLN A 262 1.30 -12.60 22.78
CA GLN A 262 0.83 -11.39 22.07
C GLN A 262 1.50 -11.26 20.70
N PHE A 263 2.76 -11.64 20.61
CA PHE A 263 3.49 -11.63 19.36
C PHE A 263 2.97 -12.68 18.37
N VAL A 264 2.71 -13.90 18.84
CA VAL A 264 2.09 -14.97 18.04
C VAL A 264 0.70 -14.56 17.56
N GLN A 265 -0.10 -13.90 18.41
CA GLN A 265 -1.39 -13.31 18.00
C GLN A 265 -1.22 -12.29 16.86
N SER A 266 -0.18 -11.45 16.93
CA SER A 266 0.15 -10.49 15.87
C SER A 266 0.50 -11.20 14.55
N ILE A 267 1.30 -12.28 14.59
CA ILE A 267 1.61 -13.09 13.40
C ILE A 267 0.34 -13.68 12.79
N ASN A 268 -0.53 -14.26 13.61
CA ASN A 268 -1.79 -14.86 13.16
C ASN A 268 -2.71 -13.81 12.51
N ALA A 269 -2.77 -12.61 13.09
CA ALA A 269 -3.55 -11.50 12.52
C ALA A 269 -2.98 -11.03 11.17
N ILE A 270 -1.65 -10.97 11.02
CA ILE A 270 -0.99 -10.67 9.74
C ILE A 270 -1.33 -11.75 8.70
N HIS A 271 -1.26 -13.03 9.07
CA HIS A 271 -1.62 -14.12 8.14
C HIS A 271 -3.08 -14.05 7.73
N TYR A 272 -3.99 -13.75 8.66
CA TYR A 272 -5.41 -13.55 8.34
C TYR A 272 -5.61 -12.44 7.30
N LEU A 273 -4.93 -11.29 7.45
CA LEU A 273 -5.01 -10.20 6.46
C LEU A 273 -4.55 -10.64 5.07
N VAL A 274 -3.48 -11.45 4.99
CA VAL A 274 -2.99 -12.00 3.72
C VAL A 274 -3.97 -13.01 3.14
N ASP A 275 -4.58 -13.86 3.95
CA ASP A 275 -5.55 -14.87 3.49
C ASP A 275 -6.85 -14.23 2.98
N GLN A 276 -7.24 -13.07 3.51
CA GLN A 276 -8.38 -12.28 3.02
C GLN A 276 -8.07 -11.44 1.77
N LEU A 277 -6.81 -11.35 1.35
CA LEU A 277 -6.39 -10.51 0.24
C LEU A 277 -7.01 -10.98 -1.08
N LYS A 278 -7.86 -10.13 -1.67
CA LYS A 278 -8.44 -10.33 -3.00
C LYS A 278 -7.77 -9.39 -3.98
N ILE A 279 -6.86 -9.93 -4.80
CA ILE A 279 -6.18 -9.17 -5.85
C ILE A 279 -7.12 -9.06 -7.07
N PRO A 280 -7.62 -7.85 -7.41
CA PRO A 280 -8.55 -7.71 -8.53
C PRO A 280 -7.84 -7.87 -9.86
N THR A 281 -8.48 -8.51 -10.83
CA THR A 281 -7.95 -8.58 -12.20
C THR A 281 -8.38 -7.37 -13.02
N VAL A 282 -7.69 -7.13 -14.15
CA VAL A 282 -8.10 -6.11 -15.13
C VAL A 282 -9.54 -6.33 -15.61
N LYS A 283 -10.00 -7.59 -15.68
CA LYS A 283 -11.38 -7.93 -16.03
C LYS A 283 -12.34 -7.43 -14.96
N ASP A 284 -12.06 -7.67 -13.68
CA ASP A 284 -12.91 -7.24 -12.56
C ASP A 284 -13.07 -5.71 -12.53
N MET A 285 -11.97 -4.99 -12.75
CA MET A 285 -11.97 -3.52 -12.84
C MET A 285 -12.80 -3.02 -14.04
N ARG A 286 -12.74 -3.71 -15.20
CA ARG A 286 -13.54 -3.37 -16.39
C ARG A 286 -15.02 -3.72 -16.23
N HIS A 287 -15.34 -4.85 -15.61
CA HIS A 287 -16.72 -5.28 -15.34
C HIS A 287 -17.40 -4.28 -14.41
N LYS A 288 -16.76 -3.86 -13.32
CA LYS A 288 -17.29 -2.82 -12.43
C LYS A 288 -17.50 -1.47 -13.13
N LYS A 289 -16.56 -1.06 -13.99
CA LYS A 289 -16.70 0.18 -14.78
C LYS A 289 -17.86 0.10 -15.79
N LYS A 290 -18.11 -1.07 -16.40
CA LYS A 290 -19.24 -1.32 -17.31
C LYS A 290 -20.57 -1.43 -16.55
N GLU A 291 -20.60 -2.10 -15.41
CA GLU A 291 -21.79 -2.27 -14.57
C GLU A 291 -22.30 -0.92 -14.08
N LYS A 292 -21.39 0.00 -13.70
CA LYS A 292 -21.74 1.38 -13.37
C LYS A 292 -22.36 2.13 -14.53
N LYS A 293 -21.78 2.02 -15.74
CA LYS A 293 -22.37 2.62 -16.95
C LYS A 293 -23.74 2.04 -17.29
N SER A 294 -23.96 0.73 -17.08
CA SER A 294 -25.22 0.05 -17.35
C SER A 294 -26.33 0.43 -16.36
N LYS A 295 -26.00 0.43 -15.05
CA LYS A 295 -26.90 0.90 -13.98
C LYS A 295 -27.29 2.38 -14.17
N HIS A 296 -26.37 3.19 -14.70
CA HIS A 296 -26.64 4.59 -15.05
C HIS A 296 -27.62 4.73 -16.22
N LYS A 297 -27.44 3.93 -17.27
CA LYS A 297 -28.31 3.95 -18.45
C LYS A 297 -29.73 3.47 -18.13
N SER A 298 -29.86 2.44 -17.29
CA SER A 298 -31.15 1.90 -16.86
C SER A 298 -31.95 2.84 -15.96
N LYS A 299 -31.27 3.64 -15.11
CA LYS A 299 -31.96 4.62 -14.24
C LYS A 299 -32.49 5.81 -15.02
N ARG A 300 -31.70 6.37 -15.95
CA ARG A 300 -32.15 7.48 -16.82
C ARG A 300 -33.39 7.14 -17.63
N THR A 301 -33.44 5.94 -18.21
CA THR A 301 -34.63 5.47 -18.95
C THR A 301 -35.87 5.29 -18.09
N SER A 302 -35.73 5.04 -16.78
CA SER A 302 -36.87 4.91 -15.87
C SER A 302 -37.41 6.26 -15.40
N THR A 303 -36.55 7.26 -15.18
CA THR A 303 -36.95 8.65 -14.88
C THR A 303 -37.60 9.34 -16.08
N ASP A 304 -37.10 9.13 -17.30
CA ASP A 304 -37.68 9.71 -18.52
C ASP A 304 -39.06 9.11 -18.86
N ALA A 305 -39.33 7.87 -18.44
CA ALA A 305 -40.61 7.21 -18.61
C ALA A 305 -41.68 7.66 -17.59
N GLN A 306 -41.28 8.19 -16.43
CA GLN A 306 -42.20 8.70 -15.40
C GLN A 306 -42.59 10.17 -15.60
N LEU A 307 -41.81 10.94 -16.39
CA LEU A 307 -42.09 12.34 -16.71
C LEU A 307 -43.00 12.54 -17.94
N ASN A 308 -43.21 11.47 -18.72
CA ASN A 308 -44.01 11.49 -19.96
C ASN A 308 -45.32 10.67 -19.85
N GLY A 309 -45.76 10.34 -18.63
CA GLY A 309 -46.96 9.54 -18.35
C GLY A 309 -48.03 10.31 -17.60
#